data_AF-A0A2U8W0X5-F1
#
_entry.id   AF-A0A2U8W0X5-F1
#
_cell.length_a   1.000
_cell.length_b   1.000
_cell.length_c   1.000
_cell.angle_alpha   90.00
_cell.angle_beta   90.00
_cell.angle_gamma   90.00
#
_symmetry.space_group_name_H-M   'P 1'
#
loop_
_entity.id
_entity.type
_entity.pdbx_description
1 polymer ?
#
loop_
_entity_poly.entity_id
_entity_poly.type
_entity_poly.pdbx_seq_one_letter_code
_entity_poly.pdbx_strand_id
1 'polypeptide(L)'
;MFDLDATLDLLDTPASPADDALAWAPRESGHGRAALAAALDDGLLSEEVDAILAGRRVVEAFPVRWGETPPAYATRAVAEMMAAYLQ
;
A
#
# COMPACT_ATOMS: atom_id res chain seq x y z
N MET A 1 50.67 12.18 -16.15
CA MET A 1 49.73 12.08 -17.29
C MET A 1 48.87 10.86 -16.99
N PHE A 2 47.75 11.07 -16.30
CA PHE A 2 46.78 10.02 -16.01
C PHE A 2 45.56 10.29 -16.87
N ASP A 3 45.19 9.25 -17.61
CA ASP A 3 44.11 9.17 -18.58
C ASP A 3 42.74 9.33 -17.90
N LEU A 4 41.84 10.08 -18.52
CA LEU A 4 40.60 10.60 -17.93
C LEU A 4 39.39 10.20 -18.79
N ASP A 5 39.34 8.95 -19.26
CA ASP A 5 38.37 8.51 -20.28
C ASP A 5 37.44 7.35 -19.85
N ALA A 6 37.15 7.16 -18.56
CA ALA A 6 36.28 6.05 -18.13
C ALA A 6 35.28 6.43 -17.03
N THR A 7 34.66 7.60 -17.11
CA THR A 7 33.67 8.04 -16.10
C THR A 7 32.45 8.71 -16.76
N LEU A 8 31.88 8.10 -17.80
CA LEU A 8 30.68 8.68 -18.43
C LEU A 8 29.76 7.65 -19.10
N ASP A 9 29.64 6.44 -18.53
CA ASP A 9 28.73 5.41 -19.08
C ASP A 9 27.98 4.62 -17.98
N LEU A 10 27.42 5.32 -16.98
CA LEU A 10 26.53 4.65 -16.00
C LEU A 10 25.56 5.61 -15.29
N LEU A 11 24.86 6.46 -16.04
CA LEU A 11 23.76 7.28 -15.48
C LEU A 11 22.49 7.22 -16.32
N ASP A 12 22.30 6.18 -17.13
CA ASP A 12 20.99 5.84 -17.70
C ASP A 12 20.37 4.68 -16.89
N THR A 13 20.15 4.94 -15.60
CA THR A 13 19.23 4.12 -14.80
C THR A 13 17.83 4.67 -15.10
N PRO A 14 16.94 3.94 -15.78
CA PRO A 14 15.57 4.42 -15.93
C PRO A 14 15.00 4.61 -14.52
N ALA A 15 14.52 5.83 -14.24
CA ALA A 15 13.87 6.18 -13.00
C ALA A 15 12.86 5.07 -12.64
N SER A 16 13.17 4.30 -11.62
CA SER A 16 12.28 3.27 -11.14
C SER A 16 11.03 3.99 -10.61
N PRO A 17 9.80 3.62 -11.03
CA PRO A 17 8.58 4.27 -10.55
C PRO A 17 8.36 4.10 -9.03
N ALA A 18 9.25 3.38 -8.34
CA ALA A 18 9.26 3.20 -6.90
C ALA A 18 9.65 4.47 -6.12
N ASP A 19 10.46 5.37 -6.69
CA ASP A 19 10.91 6.58 -5.98
C ASP A 19 9.82 7.66 -5.91
N ASP A 20 9.01 7.80 -6.96
CA ASP A 20 7.83 8.69 -6.94
C ASP A 20 6.71 8.17 -6.01
N ALA A 21 6.61 6.85 -5.82
CA ALA A 21 5.63 6.24 -4.92
C ALA A 21 5.91 6.54 -3.44
N LEU A 22 7.14 6.89 -3.07
CA LEU A 22 7.52 7.15 -1.67
C LEU A 22 7.04 8.52 -1.17
N ALA A 23 6.85 9.49 -2.08
CA ALA A 23 6.48 10.86 -1.73
C ALA A 23 4.97 11.02 -1.38
N TRP A 24 4.10 10.13 -1.87
CA TRP A 24 2.66 10.11 -1.56
C TRP A 24 2.29 9.20 -0.36
N ALA A 25 3.28 8.44 0.14
CA ALA A 25 3.09 7.32 1.06
C ALA A 25 2.72 7.60 2.54
N PRO A 26 2.76 8.81 3.14
CA PRO A 26 2.48 8.93 4.58
C PRO A 26 1.01 8.66 4.93
N ARG A 27 0.08 9.13 4.09
CA ARG A 27 -1.36 8.98 4.34
C ARG A 27 -1.87 7.61 3.94
N GLU A 28 -1.44 7.08 2.80
CA GLU A 28 -1.84 5.75 2.34
C GLU A 28 -1.36 4.66 3.28
N SER A 29 -0.13 4.80 3.83
CA SER A 29 0.39 3.90 4.86
C SER A 29 -0.42 3.98 6.16
N GLY A 30 -0.93 5.15 6.54
CA GLY A 30 -1.77 5.33 7.72
C GLY A 30 -3.15 4.68 7.59
N HIS A 31 -3.79 4.85 6.44
CA HIS A 31 -5.09 4.24 6.14
C HIS A 31 -5.00 2.71 6.06
N GLY A 32 -4.05 2.19 5.27
CA GLY A 32 -3.85 0.75 5.14
C GLY A 32 -3.52 0.08 6.47
N ARG A 33 -2.67 0.71 7.29
CA ARG A 33 -2.33 0.19 8.62
C ARG A 33 -3.52 0.22 9.58
N ALA A 34 -4.33 1.28 9.56
CA ALA A 34 -5.52 1.38 10.41
C ALA A 34 -6.55 0.31 10.04
N ALA A 35 -6.79 0.08 8.75
CA ALA A 35 -7.69 -0.97 8.28
C ALA A 35 -7.20 -2.37 8.63
N LEU A 36 -5.90 -2.66 8.47
CA LEU A 36 -5.34 -3.97 8.81
C LEU A 36 -5.40 -4.24 10.32
N ALA A 37 -5.08 -3.24 11.14
CA ALA A 37 -5.23 -3.37 12.59
C ALA A 37 -6.69 -3.59 13.01
N ALA A 38 -7.63 -2.86 12.41
CA ALA A 38 -9.05 -3.02 12.69
C ALA A 38 -9.60 -4.38 12.22
N ALA A 39 -9.15 -4.90 11.08
CA ALA A 39 -9.54 -6.23 10.59
C ALA A 39 -9.15 -7.34 11.55
N LEU A 40 -7.92 -7.29 12.08
CA LEU A 40 -7.44 -8.26 13.06
C LEU A 40 -8.16 -8.13 14.41
N ASP A 41 -8.49 -6.90 14.82
CA ASP A 41 -9.28 -6.64 16.03
C ASP A 41 -10.72 -7.16 15.91
N ASP A 42 -11.31 -7.05 14.71
CA ASP A 42 -12.66 -7.55 14.37
C ASP A 42 -12.70 -9.07 14.12
N GLY A 43 -11.55 -9.75 14.19
CA GLY A 43 -11.44 -11.21 14.22
C GLY A 43 -11.05 -11.87 12.90
N LEU A 44 -10.73 -11.12 11.84
CA LEU A 44 -10.11 -11.72 10.65
C LEU A 44 -8.71 -12.23 10.99
N LEU A 45 -8.38 -13.42 10.49
CA LEU A 45 -7.02 -13.94 10.56
C LEU A 45 -6.14 -13.28 9.49
N SER A 46 -4.83 -13.26 9.73
CA SER A 46 -3.88 -12.64 8.79
C SER A 46 -3.91 -13.33 7.42
N GLU A 47 -4.04 -14.66 7.39
CA GLU A 47 -4.17 -15.43 6.17
C GLU A 47 -5.47 -15.15 5.40
N GLU A 48 -6.56 -14.81 6.09
CA GLU A 48 -7.84 -14.46 5.47
C GLU A 48 -7.75 -13.08 4.84
N VAL A 49 -7.11 -12.12 5.53
CA VAL A 49 -6.80 -10.81 4.98
C VAL A 49 -5.93 -10.94 3.72
N ASP A 50 -4.89 -11.77 3.76
CA ASP A 50 -4.03 -12.01 2.59
C ASP A 50 -4.80 -12.63 1.41
N ALA A 51 -5.71 -13.58 1.68
CA ALA A 51 -6.56 -14.18 0.66
C ALA A 51 -7.52 -13.17 0.03
N ILE A 52 -8.17 -12.32 0.83
CA ILE A 52 -9.06 -11.24 0.37
C ILE A 52 -8.29 -10.23 -0.49
N LEU A 53 -7.08 -9.88 -0.06
CA LEU A 53 -6.25 -8.89 -0.75
C LEU A 53 -5.61 -9.43 -2.04
N ALA A 54 -5.38 -10.73 -2.12
CA ALA A 54 -4.76 -11.40 -3.28
C ALA A 54 -3.44 -10.74 -3.71
N GLY A 55 -2.60 -10.39 -2.72
CA GLY A 55 -1.30 -9.74 -2.94
C GLY A 55 -1.35 -8.22 -3.19
N ARG A 56 -2.54 -7.60 -3.18
CA ARG A 56 -2.71 -6.14 -3.27
C ARG A 56 -2.61 -5.48 -1.91
N ARG A 57 -2.32 -4.18 -1.88
CA ARG A 57 -2.46 -3.38 -0.65
C ARG A 57 -3.94 -3.15 -0.34
N VAL A 58 -4.25 -2.92 0.93
CA VAL A 58 -5.61 -2.60 1.40
C VAL A 58 -6.19 -1.40 0.65
N VAL A 59 -5.40 -0.36 0.42
CA VAL A 59 -5.81 0.85 -0.34
C VAL A 59 -5.99 0.62 -1.84
N GLU A 60 -5.41 -0.46 -2.39
CA GLU A 60 -5.58 -0.84 -3.80
C GLU A 60 -6.84 -1.71 -3.98
N ALA A 61 -7.10 -2.61 -3.03
CA ALA A 61 -8.30 -3.44 -3.01
C ALA A 61 -9.56 -2.64 -2.62
N PHE A 62 -9.41 -1.71 -1.67
CA PHE A 62 -10.46 -0.86 -1.12
C PHE A 62 -10.00 0.60 -1.15
N PRO A 63 -10.25 1.33 -2.25
CA PRO A 63 -9.75 2.69 -2.43
C PRO A 63 -10.21 3.67 -1.35
N VAL A 64 -9.32 4.57 -0.93
CA VAL A 64 -9.62 5.65 0.04
C VAL A 64 -10.50 6.71 -0.63
N ARG A 65 -11.54 7.18 0.06
CA ARG A 65 -12.40 8.25 -0.44
C ARG A 65 -11.82 9.63 -0.14
N TRP A 66 -12.14 10.62 -0.97
CA TRP A 66 -11.66 11.98 -0.76
C TRP A 66 -12.08 12.53 0.62
N GLY A 67 -11.12 12.98 1.42
CA GLY A 67 -11.35 13.53 2.76
C GLY A 67 -11.66 12.47 3.84
N GLU A 68 -11.57 11.18 3.52
CA GLU A 68 -11.74 10.10 4.49
C GLU A 68 -10.60 10.12 5.52
N THR A 69 -10.93 9.91 6.79
CA THR A 69 -9.94 9.82 7.86
C THR A 69 -9.52 8.36 8.06
N PRO A 70 -8.32 8.09 8.62
CA PRO A 70 -7.87 6.72 8.88
C PRO A 70 -8.86 5.83 9.66
N PRO A 71 -9.52 6.28 10.76
CA PRO A 71 -10.50 5.45 11.45
C PRO A 71 -11.77 5.22 10.62
N ALA A 72 -12.28 6.24 9.91
CA ALA A 72 -13.47 6.08 9.07
C ALA A 72 -13.22 5.10 7.91
N TYR A 73 -12.03 5.18 7.31
CA TYR A 73 -11.56 4.24 6.31
C TYR A 73 -11.44 2.82 6.87
N ALA A 74 -10.85 2.66 8.05
CA ALA A 74 -10.67 1.34 8.67
C ALA A 74 -12.00 0.63 8.86
N THR A 75 -13.00 1.31 9.44
CA THR A 75 -14.35 0.74 9.62
C THR A 75 -14.98 0.32 8.29
N ARG A 76 -14.89 1.15 7.26
CA ARG A 76 -15.45 0.82 5.94
C ARG A 76 -14.71 -0.33 5.26
N ALA A 77 -13.38 -0.29 5.26
CA ALA A 77 -12.54 -1.30 4.64
C ALA A 77 -12.76 -2.69 5.28
N VAL A 78 -12.89 -2.76 6.61
CA VAL A 78 -13.20 -4.02 7.31
C VAL A 78 -14.58 -4.55 6.90
N ALA A 79 -15.60 -3.70 6.83
CA ALA A 79 -16.92 -4.12 6.37
C ALA A 79 -16.90 -4.65 4.92
N GLU A 80 -16.13 -4.03 4.03
CA GLU A 80 -15.93 -4.48 2.66
C GLU A 80 -15.10 -5.79 2.58
N MET A 81 -14.09 -5.97 3.45
CA MET A 81 -13.33 -7.21 3.58
C MET A 81 -14.21 -8.37 4.04
N MET A 82 -15.01 -8.17 5.09
CA MET A 82 -15.96 -9.18 5.58
C MET A 82 -16.99 -9.55 4.50
N ALA A 83 -17.48 -8.57 3.74
CA ALA A 83 -18.37 -8.84 2.63
C ALA A 83 -17.70 -9.66 1.51
N ALA A 84 -16.42 -9.38 1.22
CA ALA A 84 -15.65 -10.13 0.23
C ALA A 84 -15.31 -11.57 0.69
N TYR A 85 -15.11 -11.79 1.99
CA TYR A 85 -14.82 -13.12 2.55
C TYR A 85 -15.99 -14.11 2.42
N LEU A 86 -17.23 -13.61 2.42
CA LEU A 86 -18.43 -14.44 2.34
C LEU A 86 -18.82 -14.85 0.91
N GLN A 87 -18.08 -14.42 -0.12
CA GLN A 87 -18.35 -14.67 -1.54
C GLN A 87 -17.53 -15.84 -2.07
#